data_AF-A0A4Q4CKU8-F1
#
_entry.id   AF-A0A4Q4CKU8-F1
#
_cell.length_a   1.000
_cell.length_b   1.000
_cell.length_c   1.000
_cell.angle_alpha   90.00
_cell.angle_beta   90.00
_cell.angle_gamma   90.00
#
_symmetry.space_group_name_H-M   'P 1'
#
loop_
_entity.id
_entity.type
_entity.pdbx_description
1 polymer ?
#
loop_
_entity_poly.entity_id
_entity_poly.type
_entity_poly.pdbx_seq_one_letter_code
_entity_poly.pdbx_strand_id
1 'polypeptide(L)'
;PGQAVVVGAHLDSVAEGPGINDNGTGSAAILEMALQLRKLKIDKKLQRPVRFVFFGAEEAGLLGSQHYVDSLSDLQRSRIYANLNFDMLGSPNYVRFVYDGNGSATDLGGEAGPAGSAQIEKVFTNYYGAKKLATTPTAFDGRSDYGPFIEYGIPAGGLFSGAEGLKTEEEAATYGGTAGAAYDSCYHQACDDISNLSTQGISELGDGAAYATIRIAQSKLGLYGDAPKPTIKTKAQVKAQKKAQMKVLQKQGRSTRATADGEHALTR
;
A
#
# COMPACT_ATOMS: atom_id res chain seq x y z
N PRO A 1 19.24 15.64 8.04
CA PRO A 1 18.31 16.54 8.77
C PRO A 1 16.98 16.65 8.00
N GLY A 2 15.84 16.55 8.69
CA GLY A 2 14.50 16.54 8.07
C GLY A 2 13.80 15.18 8.10
N GLN A 3 12.46 15.21 8.06
CA GLN A 3 11.62 13.99 7.94
C GLN A 3 11.34 13.74 6.46
N ALA A 4 11.52 12.51 5.98
CA ALA A 4 11.40 12.14 4.57
C ALA A 4 10.07 11.47 4.25
N VAL A 5 9.50 11.75 3.08
CA VAL A 5 8.42 10.92 2.51
C VAL A 5 9.09 9.74 1.82
N VAL A 6 8.78 8.52 2.24
CA VAL A 6 9.25 7.31 1.57
C VAL A 6 8.22 6.93 0.52
N VAL A 7 8.65 6.78 -0.72
CA VAL A 7 7.82 6.36 -1.85
C VAL A 7 8.34 5.01 -2.32
N GLY A 8 7.48 3.99 -2.30
CA GLY A 8 7.88 2.60 -2.47
C GLY A 8 7.03 1.85 -3.48
N ALA A 9 7.67 0.85 -4.09
CA ALA A 9 7.08 -0.21 -4.91
C ALA A 9 8.04 -1.41 -4.82
N HIS A 10 7.55 -2.64 -4.90
CA HIS A 10 8.44 -3.78 -5.08
C HIS A 10 8.85 -3.94 -6.53
N LEU A 11 10.03 -4.54 -6.71
CA LEU A 11 10.72 -4.71 -7.97
C LEU A 11 10.93 -6.19 -8.33
N ASP A 12 10.74 -7.11 -7.37
CA ASP A 12 10.64 -8.53 -7.67
C ASP A 12 9.27 -8.88 -8.27
N SER A 13 9.22 -10.05 -8.91
CA SER A 13 8.02 -10.74 -9.37
C SER A 13 8.02 -12.16 -8.82
N VAL A 14 6.89 -12.85 -8.98
CA VAL A 14 6.81 -14.30 -8.81
C VAL A 14 7.61 -15.05 -9.89
N ALA A 15 7.88 -16.34 -9.67
CA ALA A 15 8.68 -17.15 -10.60
C ALA A 15 7.92 -17.53 -11.88
N GLU A 16 6.58 -17.50 -11.82
CA GLU A 16 5.65 -17.94 -12.84
C GLU A 16 5.60 -17.00 -14.05
N GLY A 17 5.94 -15.72 -13.88
CA GLY A 17 5.76 -14.72 -14.91
C GLY A 17 6.64 -13.48 -14.79
N PRO A 18 6.58 -12.59 -15.79
CA PRO A 18 7.46 -11.43 -15.85
C PRO A 18 7.09 -10.28 -14.90
N GLY A 19 5.91 -10.31 -14.28
CA GLY A 19 5.51 -9.34 -13.25
C GLY A 19 5.39 -7.90 -13.78
N ILE A 20 4.82 -7.73 -14.98
CA ILE A 20 4.77 -6.40 -15.60
C ILE A 20 3.75 -5.50 -14.93
N ASN A 21 2.52 -5.96 -14.69
CA ASN A 21 1.60 -5.22 -13.84
C ASN A 21 2.02 -5.32 -12.38
N ASP A 22 2.36 -6.53 -11.92
CA ASP A 22 2.74 -6.86 -10.55
C ASP A 22 4.25 -7.17 -10.40
N ASN A 23 5.11 -6.20 -10.11
CA ASN A 23 4.82 -4.77 -9.89
C ASN A 23 5.70 -3.85 -10.73
N GLY A 24 5.94 -4.26 -11.99
CA GLY A 24 6.61 -3.41 -12.98
C GLY A 24 5.93 -2.05 -13.14
N THR A 25 4.61 -1.96 -13.03
CA THR A 25 3.87 -0.70 -13.15
C THR A 25 4.13 0.27 -12.01
N GLY A 26 4.08 -0.17 -10.75
CA GLY A 26 4.39 0.66 -9.59
C GLY A 26 5.87 1.07 -9.58
N SER A 27 6.77 0.12 -9.85
CA SER A 27 8.21 0.39 -9.99
C SER A 27 8.51 1.43 -11.09
N ALA A 28 7.92 1.28 -12.28
CA ALA A 28 8.09 2.24 -13.37
C ALA A 28 7.54 3.63 -13.00
N ALA A 29 6.38 3.70 -12.33
CA ALA A 29 5.78 4.95 -11.92
C ALA A 29 6.67 5.72 -10.92
N ILE A 30 7.23 5.05 -9.90
CA ILE A 30 8.10 5.73 -8.93
C ILE A 30 9.46 6.11 -9.51
N LEU A 31 9.97 5.33 -10.49
CA LEU A 31 11.17 5.68 -11.24
C LEU A 31 10.96 6.95 -12.06
N GLU A 32 9.89 6.99 -12.87
CA GLU A 32 9.58 8.15 -13.71
C GLU A 32 9.31 9.39 -12.85
N MET A 33 8.62 9.23 -11.71
CA MET A 33 8.43 10.31 -10.75
C MET A 33 9.77 10.89 -10.26
N ALA A 34 10.74 10.04 -9.91
CA ALA A 34 12.06 10.46 -9.47
C ALA A 34 12.80 11.25 -10.57
N LEU A 35 12.74 10.76 -11.82
CA LEU A 35 13.33 11.42 -12.98
C LEU A 35 12.71 12.79 -13.23
N GLN A 36 11.37 12.88 -13.21
CA GLN A 36 10.65 14.13 -13.47
C GLN A 36 10.83 15.16 -12.34
N LEU A 37 10.83 14.74 -11.07
CA LEU A 37 11.13 15.64 -9.95
C LEU A 37 12.47 16.34 -10.13
N ARG A 38 13.48 15.61 -10.61
CA ARG A 38 14.80 16.17 -10.85
C ARG A 38 14.85 17.03 -12.11
N LYS A 39 14.31 16.53 -13.24
CA LYS A 39 14.28 17.24 -14.52
C LYS A 39 13.57 18.59 -14.41
N LEU A 40 12.44 18.63 -13.71
CA LEU A 40 11.63 19.83 -13.49
C LEU A 40 12.11 20.69 -12.31
N LYS A 41 13.20 20.30 -11.63
CA LYS A 41 13.77 20.98 -10.46
C LYS A 41 12.74 21.20 -9.33
N ILE A 42 11.79 20.28 -9.20
CA ILE A 42 10.77 20.29 -8.14
C ILE A 42 11.39 19.88 -6.80
N ASP A 43 12.42 19.02 -6.84
CA ASP A 43 13.23 18.60 -5.69
C ASP A 43 13.69 19.77 -4.79
N LYS A 44 14.02 20.91 -5.40
CA LYS A 44 14.45 22.13 -4.68
C LYS A 44 13.32 22.87 -3.96
N LYS A 45 12.06 22.57 -4.27
CA LYS A 45 10.87 23.24 -3.71
C LYS A 45 10.24 22.43 -2.58
N LEU A 46 10.72 21.22 -2.34
CA LEU A 46 10.17 20.33 -1.32
C LEU A 46 10.58 20.79 0.08
N GLN A 47 9.63 20.75 1.02
CA GLN A 47 9.89 20.98 2.44
C GLN A 47 10.46 19.72 3.10
N ARG A 48 10.22 18.56 2.48
CA ARG A 48 10.64 17.24 2.94
C ARG A 48 11.31 16.49 1.78
N PRO A 49 12.48 15.86 1.99
CA PRO A 49 13.07 15.04 0.95
C PRO A 49 12.15 13.85 0.65
N VAL A 50 12.05 13.50 -0.62
CA VAL A 50 11.41 12.25 -1.07
C VAL A 50 12.50 11.19 -1.20
N ARG A 51 12.27 10.02 -0.61
CA ARG A 51 13.15 8.87 -0.71
C ARG A 51 12.42 7.77 -1.47
N PHE A 52 12.86 7.51 -2.69
CA PHE A 52 12.38 6.40 -3.50
C PHE A 52 13.06 5.10 -3.06
N VAL A 53 12.29 4.03 -2.92
CA VAL A 53 12.77 2.72 -2.52
C VAL A 53 12.12 1.66 -3.40
N PHE A 54 12.94 0.79 -3.97
CA PHE A 54 12.50 -0.39 -4.72
C PHE A 54 12.73 -1.59 -3.80
N PHE A 55 11.65 -2.19 -3.33
CA PHE A 55 11.73 -3.35 -2.45
C PHE A 55 11.96 -4.61 -3.27
N GLY A 56 12.62 -5.59 -2.68
CA GLY A 56 12.74 -6.93 -3.28
C GLY A 56 12.23 -7.97 -2.31
N ALA A 57 11.89 -9.14 -2.80
CA ALA A 57 11.31 -10.23 -2.02
C ALA A 57 10.02 -9.81 -1.27
N GLU A 58 9.18 -9.00 -1.91
CA GLU A 58 7.82 -8.71 -1.46
C GLU A 58 6.98 -9.99 -1.55
N GLU A 59 7.08 -10.69 -2.68
CA GLU A 59 6.31 -11.90 -2.98
C GLU A 59 6.70 -13.09 -2.09
N ALA A 60 7.88 -13.00 -1.46
CA ALA A 60 8.34 -13.95 -0.45
C ALA A 60 7.83 -13.62 0.97
N GLY A 61 6.93 -12.65 1.11
CA GLY A 61 6.34 -12.20 2.37
C GLY A 61 6.98 -10.93 2.94
N LEU A 62 7.02 -9.85 2.15
CA LEU A 62 7.44 -8.50 2.54
C LEU A 62 8.88 -8.42 3.07
N LEU A 63 9.76 -9.33 2.66
CA LEU A 63 11.08 -9.49 3.29
C LEU A 63 11.96 -8.26 3.12
N GLY A 64 11.93 -7.62 1.95
CA GLY A 64 12.71 -6.42 1.66
C GLY A 64 12.27 -5.21 2.47
N SER A 65 10.97 -4.89 2.47
CA SER A 65 10.42 -3.78 3.25
C SER A 65 10.54 -4.02 4.75
N GLN A 66 10.33 -5.25 5.22
CA GLN A 66 10.56 -5.63 6.62
C GLN A 66 12.04 -5.43 7.00
N HIS A 67 12.98 -5.91 6.18
CA HIS A 67 14.40 -5.71 6.42
C HIS A 67 14.76 -4.22 6.45
N TYR A 68 14.25 -3.44 5.49
CA TYR A 68 14.46 -1.99 5.42
C TYR A 68 14.01 -1.32 6.72
N VAL A 69 12.76 -1.50 7.15
CA VAL A 69 12.24 -0.84 8.37
C VAL A 69 12.92 -1.34 9.65
N ASP A 70 13.29 -2.62 9.73
CA ASP A 70 13.91 -3.22 10.92
C ASP A 70 15.39 -2.88 11.09
N SER A 71 16.09 -2.57 9.99
CA SER A 71 17.50 -2.17 9.99
C SER A 71 17.72 -0.73 10.47
N LEU A 72 16.68 0.11 10.39
CA LEU A 72 16.73 1.49 10.85
C LEU A 72 16.74 1.57 12.38
N SER A 73 17.57 2.48 12.92
CA SER A 73 17.45 2.90 14.32
C SER A 73 16.10 3.57 14.59
N ASP A 74 15.68 3.62 15.85
CA ASP A 74 14.43 4.31 16.25
C ASP A 74 14.43 5.78 15.80
N LEU A 75 15.57 6.47 15.86
CA LEU A 75 15.73 7.83 15.37
C LEU A 75 15.60 7.94 13.84
N GLN A 76 16.12 6.97 13.08
CA GLN A 76 15.97 6.96 11.63
C GLN A 76 14.52 6.67 11.22
N ARG A 77 13.86 5.71 11.88
CA ARG A 77 12.43 5.44 11.65
C ARG A 77 11.55 6.63 11.99
N SER A 78 11.81 7.33 13.09
CA SER A 78 10.97 8.48 13.49
C SER A 78 11.04 9.65 12.50
N ARG A 79 12.11 9.67 11.68
CA ARG A 79 12.28 10.59 10.55
C ARG A 79 11.56 10.17 9.28
N ILE A 80 10.93 9.01 9.20
CA ILE A 80 10.03 8.68 8.08
C ILE A 80 8.71 9.39 8.32
N TYR A 81 8.41 10.39 7.50
CA TYR A 81 7.23 11.24 7.62
C TYR A 81 5.95 10.49 7.26
N ALA A 82 5.98 9.80 6.12
CA ALA A 82 4.91 8.97 5.58
C ALA A 82 5.54 7.93 4.65
N ASN A 83 4.84 6.82 4.45
CA ASN A 83 5.07 5.86 3.37
C ASN A 83 3.96 6.02 2.32
N LEU A 84 4.33 6.13 1.05
CA LEU A 84 3.41 6.04 -0.08
C LEU A 84 3.77 4.79 -0.87
N ASN A 85 2.85 3.84 -0.94
CA ASN A 85 3.06 2.56 -1.58
C ASN A 85 2.29 2.47 -2.89
N PHE A 86 2.95 1.99 -3.93
CA PHE A 86 2.38 1.85 -5.26
C PHE A 86 2.64 0.45 -5.76
N ASP A 87 1.56 -0.31 -5.78
CA ASP A 87 1.57 -1.73 -6.08
C ASP A 87 0.43 -2.03 -7.03
N MET A 88 0.76 -2.60 -8.19
CA MET A 88 -0.11 -2.79 -9.35
C MET A 88 -0.93 -1.54 -9.71
N LEU A 89 -0.40 -0.69 -10.60
CA LEU A 89 -1.07 0.53 -11.09
C LEU A 89 -1.66 0.38 -12.50
N GLY A 90 -1.57 -0.79 -13.12
CA GLY A 90 -1.88 -0.97 -14.53
C GLY A 90 -2.81 -2.12 -14.89
N SER A 91 -3.62 -2.65 -13.98
CA SER A 91 -4.48 -3.80 -14.26
C SER A 91 -5.37 -3.60 -15.51
N PRO A 92 -5.50 -4.59 -16.40
CA PRO A 92 -6.25 -4.42 -17.66
C PRO A 92 -7.70 -3.99 -17.45
N ASN A 93 -8.34 -4.53 -16.41
CA ASN A 93 -9.72 -4.23 -16.03
C ASN A 93 -9.74 -3.37 -14.76
N TYR A 94 -8.87 -2.34 -14.68
CA TYR A 94 -8.63 -1.57 -13.47
C TYR A 94 -9.86 -0.93 -12.83
N VAL A 95 -9.76 -0.72 -11.52
CA VAL A 95 -10.52 0.24 -10.74
C VAL A 95 -9.53 1.19 -10.07
N ARG A 96 -9.92 2.45 -9.83
CA ARG A 96 -9.06 3.40 -9.12
C ARG A 96 -9.22 3.24 -7.62
N PHE A 97 -8.52 2.26 -7.06
CA PHE A 97 -8.54 2.00 -5.63
C PHE A 97 -7.63 2.95 -4.85
N VAL A 98 -8.12 3.41 -3.69
CA VAL A 98 -7.37 4.19 -2.71
C VAL A 98 -7.35 3.42 -1.40
N TYR A 99 -6.18 3.25 -0.80
CA TYR A 99 -6.05 2.59 0.51
C TYR A 99 -6.88 3.32 1.57
N ASP A 100 -7.77 2.62 2.27
CA ASP A 100 -8.69 3.17 3.29
C ASP A 100 -7.97 3.50 4.61
N GLY A 101 -7.13 4.54 4.58
CA GLY A 101 -6.30 4.94 5.71
C GLY A 101 -7.11 5.38 6.94
N ASN A 102 -8.40 5.69 6.78
CA ASN A 102 -9.29 6.07 7.88
C ASN A 102 -10.09 4.89 8.47
N GLY A 103 -10.14 3.74 7.79
CA GLY A 103 -10.84 2.53 8.23
C GLY A 103 -12.36 2.62 8.17
N SER A 104 -12.91 3.43 7.26
CA SER A 104 -14.37 3.61 7.09
C SER A 104 -15.04 2.49 6.29
N ALA A 105 -14.30 1.77 5.46
CA ALA A 105 -14.77 0.66 4.65
C ALA A 105 -14.68 -0.66 5.46
N THR A 106 -15.49 -0.76 6.51
CA THR A 106 -15.40 -1.85 7.50
C THR A 106 -15.70 -3.24 6.94
N ASP A 107 -16.35 -3.31 5.78
CA ASP A 107 -16.70 -4.53 5.05
C ASP A 107 -15.54 -5.10 4.22
N LEU A 108 -14.53 -4.29 3.88
CA LEU A 108 -13.36 -4.73 3.10
C LEU A 108 -12.31 -5.45 3.96
N GLY A 109 -12.44 -5.40 5.29
CA GLY A 109 -11.40 -5.83 6.21
C GLY A 109 -10.28 -4.79 6.34
N GLY A 110 -9.52 -4.89 7.44
CA GLY A 110 -8.51 -3.89 7.82
C GLY A 110 -8.95 -3.00 8.98
N GLU A 111 -7.98 -2.34 9.60
CA GLU A 111 -8.19 -1.37 10.67
C GLU A 111 -7.78 0.03 10.19
N ALA A 112 -8.26 1.06 10.88
CA ALA A 112 -7.79 2.41 10.63
C ALA A 112 -6.26 2.48 10.71
N GLY A 113 -5.64 3.04 9.68
CA GLY A 113 -4.19 3.16 9.61
C GLY A 113 -3.64 4.08 10.71
N PRO A 114 -2.30 4.07 10.94
CA PRO A 114 -1.68 4.97 11.90
C PRO A 114 -2.02 6.44 11.62
N ALA A 115 -2.07 7.26 12.66
CA ALA A 115 -2.40 8.67 12.55
C ALA A 115 -1.59 9.38 11.45
N GLY A 116 -2.30 9.99 10.50
CA GLY A 116 -1.77 10.51 9.24
C GLY A 116 -2.29 9.77 8.00
N SER A 117 -2.65 8.48 8.12
CA SER A 117 -3.08 7.64 6.99
C SER A 117 -4.41 8.13 6.38
N ALA A 118 -5.40 8.48 7.21
CA ALA A 118 -6.63 9.15 6.78
C ALA A 118 -6.39 10.46 6.01
N GLN A 119 -5.34 11.21 6.37
CA GLN A 119 -4.98 12.44 5.67
C GLN A 119 -4.30 12.14 4.32
N ILE A 120 -3.52 11.07 4.23
CA ILE A 120 -2.94 10.61 2.95
C ILE A 120 -4.06 10.17 2.00
N GLU A 121 -5.00 9.36 2.48
CA GLU A 121 -6.21 8.96 1.72
C GLU A 121 -6.96 10.19 1.17
N LYS A 122 -7.19 11.20 2.03
CA LYS A 122 -7.82 12.47 1.60
C LYS A 122 -7.04 13.22 0.52
N VAL A 123 -5.71 13.12 0.48
CA VAL A 123 -4.93 13.75 -0.60
C VAL A 123 -5.27 13.10 -1.95
N PHE A 124 -5.40 11.78 -1.99
CA PHE A 124 -5.80 11.05 -3.19
C PHE A 124 -7.25 11.32 -3.57
N THR A 125 -8.21 11.17 -2.63
CA THR A 125 -9.63 11.33 -2.96
C THR A 125 -9.96 12.77 -3.37
N ASN A 126 -9.33 13.78 -2.76
CA ASN A 126 -9.48 15.17 -3.21
C ASN A 126 -8.90 15.41 -4.61
N TYR A 127 -7.76 14.78 -4.94
CA TYR A 127 -7.16 14.88 -6.27
C TYR A 127 -8.11 14.36 -7.36
N TYR A 128 -8.63 13.14 -7.18
CA TYR A 128 -9.53 12.55 -8.14
C TYR A 128 -10.90 13.24 -8.16
N GLY A 129 -11.42 13.65 -6.99
CA GLY A 129 -12.66 14.43 -6.89
C GLY A 129 -12.58 15.76 -7.63
N ALA A 130 -11.46 16.49 -7.53
CA ALA A 130 -11.24 17.72 -8.30
C ALA A 130 -11.19 17.49 -9.82
N LYS A 131 -10.81 16.28 -10.25
CA LYS A 131 -10.81 15.83 -11.64
C LYS A 131 -12.13 15.16 -12.06
N LYS A 132 -13.11 15.07 -11.16
CA LYS A 132 -14.39 14.35 -11.37
C LYS A 132 -14.20 12.88 -11.74
N LEU A 133 -13.17 12.26 -11.17
CA LEU A 133 -12.84 10.86 -11.34
C LEU A 133 -13.25 10.12 -10.05
N ALA A 134 -14.15 9.13 -10.14
CA ALA A 134 -14.67 8.38 -8.99
C ALA A 134 -13.61 7.47 -8.37
N THR A 135 -13.51 7.29 -7.04
CA THR A 135 -12.55 6.35 -6.44
C THR A 135 -13.27 5.35 -5.57
N THR A 136 -12.73 4.13 -5.46
CA THR A 136 -13.23 3.09 -4.57
C THR A 136 -12.20 2.84 -3.46
N PRO A 137 -12.60 2.69 -2.19
CA PRO A 137 -11.66 2.28 -1.15
C PRO A 137 -11.18 0.84 -1.39
N THR A 138 -9.98 0.51 -0.93
CA THR A 138 -9.50 -0.88 -0.81
C THR A 138 -8.96 -1.12 0.59
N ALA A 139 -8.91 -2.39 0.98
CA ALA A 139 -8.53 -2.81 2.33
C ALA A 139 -7.19 -2.22 2.77
N PHE A 140 -7.13 -1.73 4.00
CA PHE A 140 -5.92 -1.27 4.66
C PHE A 140 -5.41 -2.36 5.62
N ASP A 141 -4.93 -3.46 5.04
CA ASP A 141 -4.64 -4.72 5.73
C ASP A 141 -3.14 -4.98 5.97
N GLY A 142 -2.27 -4.20 5.34
CA GLY A 142 -0.82 -4.36 5.39
C GLY A 142 -0.27 -5.47 4.49
N ARG A 143 -1.02 -5.94 3.49
CA ARG A 143 -0.60 -7.06 2.61
C ARG A 143 0.51 -6.75 1.60
N SER A 144 0.89 -5.48 1.45
CA SER A 144 1.98 -5.00 0.58
C SER A 144 3.03 -4.25 1.40
N ASP A 145 4.08 -3.70 0.79
CA ASP A 145 5.27 -3.15 1.45
C ASP A 145 5.02 -2.00 2.46
N TYR A 146 3.82 -1.43 2.49
CA TYR A 146 3.42 -0.49 3.54
C TYR A 146 3.19 -1.16 4.91
N GLY A 147 2.93 -2.48 4.94
CA GLY A 147 2.69 -3.29 6.14
C GLY A 147 3.75 -3.08 7.22
N PRO A 148 5.05 -3.32 6.92
CA PRO A 148 6.13 -3.08 7.88
C PRO A 148 6.22 -1.64 8.38
N PHE A 149 5.76 -0.63 7.63
CA PHE A 149 5.75 0.76 8.11
C PHE A 149 4.63 0.98 9.15
N ILE A 150 3.43 0.48 8.87
CA ILE A 150 2.28 0.67 9.75
C ILE A 150 2.40 -0.13 11.06
N GLU A 151 3.12 -1.25 11.06
CA GLU A 151 3.49 -1.97 12.28
C GLU A 151 4.17 -1.07 13.31
N TYR A 152 5.05 -0.18 12.84
CA TYR A 152 5.76 0.81 13.65
C TYR A 152 4.95 2.09 13.90
N GLY A 153 3.72 2.19 13.38
CA GLY A 153 2.88 3.38 13.52
C GLY A 153 3.29 4.53 12.59
N ILE A 154 4.04 4.24 11.52
CA ILE A 154 4.31 5.22 10.47
C ILE A 154 3.07 5.30 9.58
N PRO A 155 2.51 6.49 9.31
CA PRO A 155 1.33 6.58 8.44
C PRO A 155 1.69 6.16 7.02
N ALA A 156 0.75 5.45 6.39
CA ALA A 156 0.91 5.00 5.04
C ALA A 156 -0.37 5.25 4.22
N GLY A 157 -0.23 5.20 2.90
CA GLY A 157 -1.34 5.19 1.97
C GLY A 157 -0.81 4.86 0.59
N GLY A 158 -1.72 4.68 -0.35
CA GLY A 158 -1.34 4.16 -1.65
C GLY A 158 -2.52 4.09 -2.60
N LEU A 159 -2.18 3.67 -3.81
CA LEU A 159 -3.11 3.42 -4.89
C LEU A 159 -2.92 1.99 -5.39
N PHE A 160 -3.99 1.42 -5.90
CA PHE A 160 -4.04 0.07 -6.43
C PHE A 160 -5.01 0.02 -7.60
N SER A 161 -4.76 -0.85 -8.57
CA SER A 161 -5.62 -1.02 -9.74
C SER A 161 -6.51 -2.28 -9.69
N GLY A 162 -6.34 -3.12 -8.66
CA GLY A 162 -7.05 -4.39 -8.51
C GLY A 162 -6.21 -5.57 -9.00
N ALA A 163 -6.40 -6.76 -8.45
CA ALA A 163 -5.66 -7.97 -8.82
C ALA A 163 -6.64 -9.11 -9.18
N GLU A 164 -6.67 -10.17 -8.38
CA GLU A 164 -7.48 -11.37 -8.58
C GLU A 164 -8.99 -11.17 -8.36
N GLY A 165 -9.38 -10.08 -7.67
CA GLY A 165 -10.77 -9.77 -7.38
C GLY A 165 -11.62 -9.54 -8.64
N LEU A 166 -12.89 -9.93 -8.59
CA LEU A 166 -13.81 -9.76 -9.72
C LEU A 166 -14.43 -8.37 -9.70
N LYS A 167 -14.37 -7.66 -10.83
CA LYS A 167 -15.03 -6.37 -11.02
C LYS A 167 -16.55 -6.52 -10.89
N THR A 168 -17.19 -5.69 -10.08
CA THR A 168 -18.65 -5.70 -9.93
C THR A 168 -19.38 -5.01 -11.08
N GLU A 169 -20.70 -5.16 -11.16
CA GLU A 169 -21.53 -4.43 -12.14
C GLU A 169 -21.48 -2.91 -11.90
N GLU A 170 -21.51 -2.47 -10.65
CA GLU A 170 -21.42 -1.05 -10.26
C GLU A 170 -20.05 -0.45 -10.61
N GLU A 171 -18.99 -1.22 -10.40
CA GLU A 171 -17.65 -0.83 -10.81
C GLU A 171 -17.53 -0.77 -12.34
N ALA A 172 -18.05 -1.75 -13.07
CA ALA A 172 -18.07 -1.69 -14.54
C ALA A 172 -18.87 -0.50 -15.06
N ALA A 173 -19.99 -0.14 -14.42
CA ALA A 173 -20.75 1.05 -14.77
C ALA A 173 -19.97 2.36 -14.51
N THR A 174 -19.08 2.38 -13.52
CA THR A 174 -18.32 3.57 -13.10
C THR A 174 -16.98 3.72 -13.82
N TYR A 175 -16.25 2.61 -13.98
CA TYR A 175 -14.88 2.56 -14.46
C TYR A 175 -14.76 1.96 -15.86
N GLY A 176 -15.86 1.43 -16.42
CA GLY A 176 -15.82 0.62 -17.63
C GLY A 176 -15.20 -0.76 -17.39
N GLY A 177 -14.86 -1.44 -18.47
CA GLY A 177 -14.33 -2.80 -18.44
C GLY A 177 -15.43 -3.86 -18.37
N THR A 178 -15.12 -5.01 -17.79
CA THR A 178 -16.00 -6.19 -17.81
C THR A 178 -16.34 -6.64 -16.40
N ALA A 179 -17.62 -6.53 -16.04
CA ALA A 179 -18.14 -7.09 -14.78
C ALA A 179 -18.01 -8.62 -14.78
N GLY A 180 -17.74 -9.20 -13.61
CA GLY A 180 -17.53 -10.63 -13.42
C GLY A 180 -16.18 -11.15 -13.92
N ALA A 181 -15.35 -10.32 -14.54
CA ALA A 181 -13.96 -10.63 -14.85
C ALA A 181 -13.03 -10.07 -13.76
N ALA A 182 -11.88 -10.72 -13.56
CA ALA A 182 -10.84 -10.21 -12.66
C ALA A 182 -10.39 -8.80 -13.06
N TYR A 183 -9.90 -8.00 -12.11
CA TYR A 183 -9.22 -6.73 -12.43
C TYR A 183 -7.94 -7.01 -13.24
N ASP A 184 -7.21 -8.05 -12.84
CA ASP A 184 -6.08 -8.63 -13.56
C ASP A 184 -6.23 -10.16 -13.62
N SER A 185 -6.58 -10.68 -14.80
CA SER A 185 -6.71 -12.13 -15.03
C SER A 185 -5.36 -12.85 -15.10
N CYS A 186 -4.26 -12.12 -15.18
CA CYS A 186 -2.90 -12.63 -15.25
C CYS A 186 -2.12 -12.40 -13.94
N TYR A 187 -2.79 -12.02 -12.85
CA TYR A 187 -2.17 -11.91 -11.52
C TYR A 187 -1.39 -13.19 -11.16
N HIS A 188 -0.08 -13.04 -10.93
CA HIS A 188 0.88 -14.13 -10.67
C HIS A 188 0.93 -15.22 -11.75
N GLN A 189 0.66 -14.86 -13.01
CA GLN A 189 0.71 -15.78 -14.14
C GLN A 189 1.78 -15.38 -15.16
N ALA A 190 2.15 -16.35 -16.02
CA ALA A 190 3.08 -16.13 -17.14
C ALA A 190 2.62 -15.04 -18.12
N CYS A 191 1.31 -14.76 -18.18
CA CYS A 191 0.74 -13.75 -19.05
C CYS A 191 0.76 -12.33 -18.46
N ASP A 192 1.31 -12.11 -17.25
CA ASP A 192 1.56 -10.76 -16.74
C ASP A 192 2.77 -10.12 -17.44
N ASP A 193 2.62 -9.92 -18.75
CA ASP A 193 3.61 -9.34 -19.65
C ASP A 193 3.19 -7.93 -20.12
N ILE A 194 3.95 -7.35 -21.05
CA ILE A 194 3.70 -5.97 -21.54
C ILE A 194 2.34 -5.79 -22.24
N SER A 195 1.68 -6.87 -22.63
CA SER A 195 0.32 -6.85 -23.19
C SER A 195 -0.78 -6.87 -22.12
N ASN A 196 -0.45 -7.14 -20.85
CA ASN A 196 -1.38 -7.23 -19.73
C ASN A 196 -1.58 -5.89 -19.00
N LEU A 197 -1.77 -4.79 -19.73
CA LEU A 197 -1.80 -3.46 -19.13
C LEU A 197 -2.92 -2.55 -19.63
N SER A 198 -3.52 -1.80 -18.70
CA SER A 198 -4.30 -0.59 -19.00
C SER A 198 -3.39 0.64 -18.96
N THR A 199 -3.05 1.17 -20.14
CA THR A 199 -2.28 2.43 -20.24
C THR A 199 -3.02 3.63 -19.63
N GLN A 200 -4.35 3.63 -19.69
CA GLN A 200 -5.18 4.63 -19.02
C GLN A 200 -5.08 4.49 -17.50
N GLY A 201 -5.15 3.26 -16.96
CA GLY A 201 -4.98 2.98 -15.54
C GLY A 201 -3.63 3.48 -15.01
N ILE A 202 -2.55 3.13 -15.71
CA ILE A 202 -1.18 3.58 -15.38
C ILE A 202 -1.11 5.11 -15.37
N SER A 203 -1.69 5.77 -16.38
CA SER A 203 -1.67 7.23 -16.45
C SER A 203 -2.46 7.88 -15.32
N GLU A 204 -3.68 7.43 -15.04
CA GLU A 204 -4.55 8.04 -14.04
C GLU A 204 -4.01 7.82 -12.62
N LEU A 205 -3.59 6.60 -12.31
CA LEU A 205 -3.05 6.23 -11.01
C LEU A 205 -1.63 6.78 -10.80
N GLY A 206 -0.79 6.76 -11.83
CA GLY A 206 0.54 7.35 -11.82
C GLY A 206 0.51 8.86 -11.59
N ASP A 207 -0.42 9.59 -12.22
CA ASP A 207 -0.60 11.02 -11.97
C ASP A 207 -1.06 11.28 -10.52
N GLY A 208 -1.97 10.46 -9.99
CA GLY A 208 -2.39 10.53 -8.59
C GLY A 208 -1.25 10.28 -7.61
N ALA A 209 -0.41 9.28 -7.89
CA ALA A 209 0.80 8.95 -7.15
C ALA A 209 1.79 10.11 -7.11
N ALA A 210 2.06 10.72 -8.27
CA ALA A 210 2.94 11.88 -8.39
C ALA A 210 2.38 13.11 -7.66
N TYR A 211 1.08 13.39 -7.83
CA TYR A 211 0.41 14.48 -7.14
C TYR A 211 0.53 14.31 -5.62
N ALA A 212 0.12 13.17 -5.06
CA ALA A 212 0.15 12.96 -3.62
C ALA A 212 1.55 13.08 -3.04
N THR A 213 2.54 12.47 -3.71
CA THR A 213 3.95 12.58 -3.32
C THR A 213 4.41 14.03 -3.24
N ILE A 214 4.18 14.81 -4.31
CA ILE A 214 4.59 16.22 -4.37
C ILE A 214 3.85 17.05 -3.33
N ARG A 215 2.52 16.88 -3.20
CA ARG A 215 1.71 17.66 -2.26
C ARG A 215 2.11 17.40 -0.82
N ILE A 216 2.34 16.16 -0.43
CA ILE A 216 2.77 15.80 0.93
C ILE A 216 4.19 16.33 1.18
N ALA A 217 5.11 16.20 0.21
CA ALA A 217 6.49 16.67 0.35
C ALA A 217 6.62 18.21 0.34
N GLN A 218 5.70 18.93 -0.30
CA GLN A 218 5.65 20.41 -0.33
C GLN A 218 4.88 21.03 0.84
N SER A 219 4.02 20.27 1.52
CA SER A 219 3.15 20.80 2.57
C SER A 219 3.95 21.31 3.77
N LYS A 220 3.70 22.57 4.16
CA LYS A 220 4.26 23.18 5.38
C LYS A 220 3.53 22.73 6.65
N LEU A 221 2.20 22.65 6.58
CA LEU A 221 1.33 22.17 7.67
C LEU A 221 1.40 20.64 7.81
N GLY A 222 1.81 19.94 6.75
CA GLY A 222 1.95 18.49 6.77
C GLY A 222 0.61 17.74 6.85
N LEU A 223 0.66 16.49 7.33
CA LEU A 223 -0.47 15.59 7.61
C LEU A 223 -1.16 15.86 8.96
N TYR A 224 -0.55 16.68 9.82
CA TYR A 224 -0.98 16.85 11.21
C TYR A 224 -1.48 18.25 11.54
N GLY A 225 -1.42 19.19 10.58
CA GLY A 225 -1.72 20.59 10.86
C GLY A 225 -0.75 21.14 11.93
N ASP A 226 -1.31 21.73 12.97
CA ASP A 226 -0.54 22.26 14.11
C ASP A 226 -0.26 21.19 15.20
N ALA A 227 -0.84 19.98 15.07
CA ALA A 227 -0.61 18.91 16.01
C ALA A 227 0.80 18.32 15.84
N PRO A 228 1.47 17.92 16.94
CA PRO A 228 2.75 17.25 16.85
C PRO A 228 2.60 15.91 16.12
N LYS A 229 3.62 15.55 15.34
CA LYS A 229 3.69 14.21 14.75
C LYS A 229 3.62 13.16 15.87
N PRO A 230 2.73 12.16 15.78
CA PRO A 230 2.66 11.07 16.74
C PRO A 230 4.00 10.33 16.88
N THR A 231 4.32 9.92 18.11
CA THR A 231 5.46 9.07 18.39
C THR A 231 5.24 7.70 17.76
N ILE A 232 6.21 7.25 16.96
CA ILE A 232 6.20 5.90 16.39
C ILE A 232 6.63 4.86 17.45
N LYS A 233 6.28 3.60 17.22
CA LYS A 233 6.70 2.50 18.10
C LYS A 233 8.21 2.24 17.95
N THR A 234 8.84 1.78 19.03
CA THR A 234 10.22 1.28 19.02
C THR A 234 10.27 -0.18 18.56
N LYS A 235 11.46 -0.66 18.15
CA LYS A 235 11.67 -2.10 17.83
C LYS A 235 11.25 -3.02 18.96
N ALA A 236 11.51 -2.63 20.20
CA ALA A 236 11.14 -3.41 21.38
C ALA A 236 9.62 -3.52 21.53
N GLN A 237 8.88 -2.42 21.30
CA GLN A 237 7.42 -2.41 21.36
C GLN A 237 6.79 -3.27 20.26
N VAL A 238 7.26 -3.17 19.02
CA VAL A 238 6.77 -4.01 17.91
C VAL A 238 7.04 -5.50 18.18
N LYS A 239 8.25 -5.85 18.64
CA LYS A 239 8.59 -7.24 19.00
C LYS A 239 7.69 -7.78 20.12
N ALA A 240 7.39 -6.95 21.13
CA ALA A 240 6.47 -7.32 22.20
C ALA A 240 5.04 -7.54 21.69
N GLN A 241 4.56 -6.67 20.79
CA GLN A 241 3.24 -6.81 20.15
C GLN A 241 3.14 -8.10 19.32
N LYS A 242 4.11 -8.38 18.45
CA LYS A 242 4.14 -9.63 17.66
C LYS A 242 4.15 -10.87 18.55
N LYS A 243 4.94 -10.85 19.65
CA LYS A 243 4.96 -11.96 20.63
C LYS A 243 3.61 -12.14 21.32
N ALA A 244 2.89 -11.06 21.61
CA ALA A 244 1.55 -11.13 22.19
C ALA A 244 0.53 -11.71 21.20
N GLN A 245 0.53 -11.26 19.95
CA GLN A 245 -0.35 -11.79 18.89
C GLN A 245 -0.11 -13.29 18.64
N MET A 246 1.16 -13.72 18.55
CA MET A 246 1.50 -15.14 18.41
C MET A 246 0.97 -16.01 19.55
N LYS A 247 0.98 -15.50 20.80
CA LYS A 247 0.41 -16.22 21.94
C LYS A 247 -1.12 -16.33 21.85
N VAL A 248 -1.80 -15.30 21.33
CA VAL A 248 -3.26 -15.33 21.11
C VAL A 248 -3.60 -16.37 20.06
N LEU A 249 -2.92 -16.36 18.91
CA LEU A 249 -3.11 -17.34 17.84
C LEU A 249 -2.84 -18.78 18.30
N GLN A 250 -1.77 -19.00 19.08
CA GLN A 250 -1.49 -20.32 19.66
C GLN A 250 -2.57 -20.78 20.64
N LYS A 251 -3.17 -19.88 21.41
CA LYS A 251 -4.29 -20.21 22.31
C LYS A 251 -5.56 -20.54 21.52
N GLN A 252 -5.88 -19.75 20.49
CA GLN A 252 -7.04 -19.99 19.62
C GLN A 252 -6.90 -21.31 18.87
N GLY A 253 -5.72 -21.60 18.31
CA GLY A 253 -5.43 -22.88 17.63
C GLY A 253 -5.42 -24.10 18.56
N ARG A 254 -5.09 -23.94 19.85
CA ARG A 254 -5.25 -25.00 20.85
C ARG A 254 -6.71 -25.21 21.25
N SER A 255 -7.50 -24.13 21.32
CA SER A 255 -8.93 -24.21 21.63
C SER A 255 -9.73 -24.91 20.53
N THR A 256 -9.45 -24.62 19.26
CA THR A 256 -10.12 -25.25 18.11
C THR A 256 -9.75 -26.73 17.95
N ARG A 257 -8.51 -27.10 18.31
CA ARG A 257 -8.09 -28.51 18.32
C ARG A 257 -8.75 -29.29 19.47
N ALA A 258 -8.90 -28.68 20.65
CA ALA A 258 -9.59 -29.29 21.79
C ALA A 258 -11.10 -29.51 21.55
N THR A 259 -11.76 -28.65 20.78
CA THR A 259 -13.17 -28.84 20.38
C THR A 259 -13.32 -29.96 19.34
N ALA A 260 -12.38 -30.10 18.40
CA ALA A 260 -12.39 -31.19 17.42
C ALA A 260 -12.12 -32.57 18.06
N ASP A 261 -11.20 -32.63 19.04
CA ASP A 261 -10.92 -33.87 19.78
C ASP A 261 -12.07 -34.26 20.73
N GLY A 262 -12.88 -33.28 21.18
CA GLY A 262 -14.07 -33.51 22.03
C GLY A 262 -15.27 -34.09 21.29
N GLU A 263 -15.50 -33.72 20.03
CA GLU A 263 -16.58 -34.30 19.20
C GLU A 263 -16.28 -35.75 18.77
N HIS A 264 -15.01 -36.13 18.65
CA HIS A 264 -14.62 -37.52 18.39
C HIS A 264 -14.75 -38.45 19.60
N ALA A 265 -14.81 -37.92 20.82
CA ALA A 265 -14.97 -38.71 22.05
C ALA A 265 -16.44 -39.06 22.39
N LEU A 266 -17.43 -38.49 21.68
CA LEU A 266 -18.86 -38.74 21.89
C LEU A 266 -19.49 -39.70 20.86
N THR A 267 -18.67 -40.35 20.01
CA THR A 267 -19.12 -41.30 18.98
C THR A 267 -18.52 -42.70 19.11
N ARG A 268 -18.24 -43.16 20.34
CA ARG A 268 -17.95 -44.57 20.63
C ARG A 268 -18.77 -45.10 21.78
#